data_AF-A0A800ATS7-F1
#
_entry.id   AF-A0A800ATS7-F1
#
_cell.length_a   1.000
_cell.length_b   1.000
_cell.length_c   1.000
_cell.angle_alpha   90.00
_cell.angle_beta   90.00
_cell.angle_gamma   90.00
#
_symmetry.space_group_name_H-M   'P 1'
#
loop_
_entity.id
_entity.type
_entity.pdbx_description
1 polymer ?
#
loop_
_entity_poly.entity_id
_entity_poly.type
_entity_poly.pdbx_seq_one_letter_code
_entity_poly.pdbx_strand_id
1 'polypeptide(L)' 'MKYIPRKKLIELKSLKYYLYAYRNVKIYNEHVVNKILEDLKKVLNPYEISILGEFSIRGGIKNKVFAFWKARR' A
#
# COMPACT_ATOMS: atom_id res chain seq x y z
N MET A 1 -5.65 2.05 -3.45
CA MET A 1 -4.40 2.79 -3.72
C MET A 1 -4.71 3.95 -4.64
N LYS A 2 -4.17 5.14 -4.38
CA LYS A 2 -4.21 6.28 -5.30
C LYS A 2 -2.81 6.88 -5.39
N TYR A 3 -2.35 7.26 -6.57
CA TYR A 3 -1.03 7.86 -6.77
C TYR A 3 -1.02 8.78 -7.97
N ILE A 4 -0.13 9.76 -7.96
CA ILE A 4 0.19 10.59 -9.12
C ILE A 4 1.55 10.13 -9.66
N PRO A 5 1.59 9.48 -10.84
CA PRO A 5 2.82 8.92 -11.39
C PRO A 5 3.79 10.03 -11.81
N ARG A 6 5.09 9.68 -11.82
CA ARG A 6 6.09 10.41 -12.62
C ARG A 6 6.21 9.76 -14.00
N LYS A 7 7.21 8.90 -14.17
CA LYS A 7 7.53 8.25 -15.46
C LYS A 7 7.08 6.79 -15.55
N LYS A 8 6.62 6.20 -14.45
CA LYS A 8 6.26 4.78 -14.36
C LYS A 8 4.81 4.61 -13.94
N LEU A 9 4.13 3.68 -14.60
CA LEU A 9 2.82 3.18 -14.21
C LEU A 9 2.97 1.76 -13.67
N ILE A 10 2.16 1.42 -12.67
CA ILE A 10 2.13 0.05 -12.17
C ILE A 10 1.30 -0.85 -13.08
N GLU A 11 1.83 -2.04 -13.37
CA GLU A 11 1.10 -3.09 -14.09
C GLU A 11 0.20 -3.86 -13.11
N LEU A 12 -1.07 -4.05 -13.48
CA LEU A 12 -2.11 -4.54 -12.58
C LEU A 12 -1.93 -6.00 -12.17
N LYS A 13 -1.47 -6.87 -13.06
CA LYS A 13 -1.22 -8.29 -12.79
C LYS A 13 -0.09 -8.45 -11.76
N SER A 14 0.98 -7.68 -11.91
CA SER A 14 2.12 -7.65 -10.99
C SER A 14 1.71 -7.13 -9.61
N LEU A 15 0.91 -6.06 -9.55
CA LEU A 15 0.34 -5.57 -8.28
C LEU A 15 -0.52 -6.63 -7.60
N LYS A 16 -1.36 -7.35 -8.35
CA LYS A 16 -2.16 -8.46 -7.82
C LYS A 16 -1.29 -9.54 -7.18
N TYR A 17 -0.23 -9.99 -7.86
CA TYR A 17 0.66 -11.01 -7.32
C TYR A 17 1.43 -10.52 -6.09
N TYR A 18 1.89 -9.27 -6.11
CA TYR A 18 2.53 -8.64 -4.96
C TYR A 18 1.62 -8.63 -3.72
N LEU A 19 0.36 -8.22 -3.87
CA LEU A 19 -0.61 -8.26 -2.76
C LEU A 19 -0.92 -9.70 -2.31
N TYR A 20 -1.00 -10.64 -3.25
CA TYR A 20 -1.27 -12.05 -2.94
C TYR A 20 -0.17 -12.70 -2.10
N ALA A 21 1.08 -12.25 -2.25
CA ALA A 21 2.21 -12.75 -1.45
C ALA A 21 2.02 -12.55 0.07
N TYR A 22 1.21 -11.58 0.48
CA TYR A 22 0.92 -11.33 1.90
C TYR A 22 -0.11 -12.29 2.53
N ARG A 23 -0.76 -13.16 1.74
CA ARG A 23 -1.86 -14.04 2.22
C ARG A 23 -1.48 -14.92 3.41
N ASN A 24 -0.24 -15.40 3.43
CA ASN A 24 0.27 -16.31 4.46
C ASN A 24 1.29 -15.63 5.40
N VAL A 25 1.39 -14.31 5.35
CA VAL A 25 2.34 -13.55 6.17
C VAL A 25 1.63 -13.06 7.43
N LYS A 26 2.17 -13.42 8.60
CA LYS A 26 1.70 -12.88 9.89
C LYS A 26 2.31 -11.50 10.09
N ILE A 27 1.52 -10.46 9.82
CA ILE A 27 1.95 -9.06 9.86
C ILE A 27 0.83 -8.19 10.45
N TYR A 28 1.20 -7.17 11.22
CA TYR A 28 0.23 -6.19 11.72
C TYR A 28 -0.36 -5.37 10.58
N ASN A 29 -1.64 -5.00 10.70
CA ASN A 29 -2.37 -4.21 9.71
C ASN A 29 -1.66 -2.89 9.37
N GLU A 30 -1.12 -2.20 10.38
CA GLU A 30 -0.37 -0.96 10.17
C GLU A 30 0.94 -1.19 9.43
N HIS A 31 1.63 -2.28 9.77
CA HIS A 31 2.92 -2.59 9.18
C HIS A 31 2.78 -2.95 7.70
N VAL A 32 1.78 -3.76 7.32
CA VAL A 32 1.58 -4.14 5.92
C VAL A 32 1.22 -2.94 5.04
N VAL A 33 0.39 -2.01 5.53
CA VAL A 33 0.02 -0.81 4.76
C VAL A 33 1.23 0.11 4.54
N ASN A 34 2.04 0.34 5.59
CA ASN A 34 3.28 1.11 5.46
C ASN A 34 4.29 0.43 4.54
N LYS A 35 4.42 -0.90 4.63
CA LYS A 35 5.33 -1.68 3.78
C LYS A 35 4.95 -1.61 2.31
N ILE A 36 3.66 -1.77 1.99
CA ILE A 36 3.13 -1.61 0.63
C ILE A 36 3.44 -0.20 0.10
N LEU A 37 3.23 0.84 0.91
CA LEU A 37 3.54 2.21 0.51
C LEU A 37 5.01 2.40 0.17
N GLU A 38 5.92 1.92 1.04
CA GLU A 38 7.36 2.10 0.84
C GLU A 38 7.89 1.32 -0.37
N ASP A 39 7.43 0.08 -0.57
CA ASP A 39 7.84 -0.72 -1.72
C ASP A 39 7.35 -0.09 -3.03
N LEU A 40 6.10 0.37 -3.08
CA LEU A 40 5.55 1.03 -4.27
C LEU A 40 6.19 2.39 -4.55
N LYS A 41 6.46 3.19 -3.51
CA LYS A 41 7.21 4.43 -3.61
C LYS A 41 8.58 4.19 -4.24
N LYS A 42 9.30 3.15 -3.80
CA LYS A 42 10.63 2.80 -4.32
C LYS A 42 10.61 2.42 -5.79
N VAL A 43 9.63 1.63 -6.23
CA VAL A 43 9.55 1.13 -7.62
C VAL A 43 9.01 2.19 -8.58
N LEU A 44 7.97 2.94 -8.17
CA LEU A 44 7.26 3.89 -9.03
C LEU A 44 7.86 5.30 -9.02
N ASN A 45 8.53 5.69 -7.92
CA ASN A 45 8.99 7.06 -7.67
C ASN A 45 7.91 8.11 -8.04
N PRO A 46 6.73 8.10 -7.40
CA PRO A 46 5.61 8.98 -7.78
C PRO A 46 5.83 10.43 -7.28
N TYR A 47 4.94 11.35 -7.66
CA TYR A 47 4.85 12.66 -7.00
C TYR A 47 4.18 12.53 -5.63
N GLU A 48 3.13 11.70 -5.55
CA GLU A 48 2.44 11.36 -4.32
C GLU A 48 1.79 9.97 -4.44
N ILE A 49 1.62 9.29 -3.30
CA ILE A 49 0.97 7.99 -3.18
C ILE A 49 0.24 7.87 -1.84
N SER A 50 -0.92 7.22 -1.88
CA SER A 50 -1.72 6.88 -0.70
C SER A 50 -2.19 5.43 -0.76
N ILE A 51 -2.15 4.78 0.39
CA ILE A 51 -2.62 3.42 0.62
C ILE A 51 -3.64 3.47 1.76
N LEU A 52 -4.83 2.95 1.48
CA LEU A 52 -5.88 2.73 2.46
C LEU A 52 -6.04 1.22 2.61
N GLY A 53 -5.78 0.70 3.80
CA GLY A 53 -6.09 -0.67 4.18
C GLY A 53 -7.35 -0.70 5.02
N GLU A 54 -8.41 -1.32 4.50
CA GLU A 54 -9.65 -1.57 5.25
C GLU A 54 -9.67 -3.04 5.65
N PHE A 55 -9.58 -3.30 6.95
CA PHE A 55 -9.49 -4.65 7.48
C PHE A 55 -10.84 -5.10 8.04
N SER A 56 -11.11 -6.40 7.93
CA SER A 56 -12.29 -7.02 8.53
C SER A 56 -12.30 -6.83 10.04
N ILE A 57 -13.49 -6.75 10.63
CA ILE A 57 -13.68 -6.63 12.07
C ILE A 57 -13.04 -7.84 12.78
N ARG A 58 -12.27 -7.58 13.83
CA ARG A 58 -11.76 -8.61 14.75
C ARG A 58 -11.99 -8.13 16.18
N GLY A 59 -12.61 -8.99 17.00
CA GLY A 59 -12.95 -8.63 18.39
C GLY A 59 -13.89 -7.43 18.51
N GLY A 60 -14.81 -7.23 17.55
CA GLY A 60 -15.74 -6.10 17.53
C GLY A 60 -15.14 -4.77 17.04
N ILE A 61 -13.84 -4.71 16.77
CA ILE A 61 -13.17 -3.48 16.34
C ILE A 61 -12.92 -3.50 14.83
N LYS A 62 -13.38 -2.45 14.13
CA LYS A 62 -13.04 -2.20 12.72
C LYS A 62 -11.74 -1.40 12.65
N ASN A 63 -10.79 -1.87 11.84
CA ASN A 63 -9.51 -1.20 11.66
C ASN A 63 -9.38 -0.65 10.23
N LYS A 64 -9.12 0.65 10.12
CA LYS A 64 -8.73 1.32 8.87
C LYS A 64 -7.38 1.98 9.07
N VAL A 65 -6.43 1.65 8.21
CA VAL A 65 -5.09 2.26 8.23
C VAL A 65 -4.91 3.07 6.96
N PHE A 66 -4.50 4.32 7.11
CA PHE A 66 -4.17 5.20 6.00
C PHE A 66 -2.70 5.59 6.07
N ALA A 67 -1.98 5.41 4.96
CA ALA A 67 -0.62 5.86 4.80
C ALA A 67 -0.52 6.75 3.55
N PHE A 68 0.23 7.85 3.67
CA PHE A 68 0.38 8.85 2.61
C PHE A 68 1.83 9.33 2.54
N TRP A 69 2.30 9.53 1.32
CA TRP A 69 3.60 10.15 1.05
C TRP A 69 3.52 11.09 -0.14
N LYS A 70 4.26 12.19 -0.04
CA LYS A 70 4.43 13.19 -1.09
C LYS A 70 5.91 13.59 -1.17
N ALA A 71 6.44 13.66 -2.40
CA ALA A 71 7.79 14.14 -2.62
C ALA A 71 7.93 15.58 -2.11
N ARG A 72 9.01 15.87 -1.37
CA ARG A 72 9.39 17.25 -1.07
C ARG A 72 9.86 17.92 -2.37
N ARG A 73 9.51 19.19 -2.53
CA ARG A 73 9.96 20.03 -3.66
C ARG A 73 11.46 20.22 -3.61
#